data_AF-A0A957KRY2-F1
#
_entry.id   AF-A0A957KRY2-F1
#
_cell.length_a   1.000
_cell.length_b   1.000
_cell.length_c   1.000
_cell.angle_alpha   90.00
_cell.angle_beta   90.00
_cell.angle_gamma   90.00
#
_symmetry.space_group_name_H-M   'P 1'
#
loop_
_entity.id
_entity.type
_entity.pdbx_description
1 polymer ?
#
loop_
_entity_poly.entity_id
_entity_poly.type
_entity_poly.pdbx_seq_one_letter_code
_entity_poly.pdbx_strand_id
1 'polypeptide(L)'
;MQDVTVANYVRAETDHMIRTNMQAFGLRIGVLKHVRAPTTPQNQPVIRMNQDTLYSAAVLDLSTPVKVTLPEAGGRYMSMHVVNQDHFMFVEAQPGTYELTEESVGTRFAYVTIRTFVDVNDPDDLAEAHAAQDAIELAGGGEGPFEAPDWNTDNLAV
;
A
#
# COMPACT_ATOMS: atom_id res chain seq x y z
N MET A 1 -9.24 -4.55 -24.27
CA MET A 1 -8.73 -5.57 -23.34
C MET A 1 -7.57 -6.34 -23.98
N GLN A 2 -6.47 -6.49 -23.27
CA GLN A 2 -5.26 -7.24 -23.63
C GLN A 2 -5.29 -8.60 -22.93
N ASP A 3 -5.02 -9.67 -23.67
CA ASP A 3 -5.06 -11.03 -23.11
C ASP A 3 -3.96 -11.28 -22.06
N VAL A 4 -4.33 -12.05 -21.04
CA VAL A 4 -3.39 -12.53 -20.02
C VAL A 4 -2.84 -13.89 -20.45
N THR A 5 -1.53 -14.00 -20.36
CA THR A 5 -0.73 -15.19 -20.67
C THR A 5 0.17 -15.48 -19.49
N VAL A 6 0.76 -16.68 -19.44
CA VAL A 6 1.75 -17.02 -18.41
C VAL A 6 2.88 -15.99 -18.34
N ALA A 7 3.29 -15.40 -19.47
CA ALA A 7 4.40 -14.45 -19.53
C ALA A 7 4.09 -13.08 -18.91
N ASN A 8 2.82 -12.64 -18.90
CA ASN A 8 2.42 -11.34 -18.36
C ASN A 8 1.50 -11.44 -17.13
N TYR A 9 1.21 -12.66 -16.66
CA TYR A 9 0.30 -12.93 -15.55
C TYR A 9 0.64 -12.13 -14.29
N VAL A 10 1.92 -12.10 -13.89
CA VAL A 10 2.36 -11.38 -12.67
C VAL A 10 2.01 -9.90 -12.74
N ARG A 11 2.27 -9.27 -13.88
CA ARG A 11 1.96 -7.86 -14.12
C ARG A 11 0.46 -7.62 -14.16
N ALA A 12 -0.27 -8.47 -14.88
CA ALA A 12 -1.72 -8.37 -15.02
C ALA A 12 -2.46 -8.51 -13.68
N GLU A 13 -2.08 -9.51 -12.88
CA GLU A 13 -2.66 -9.76 -11.55
C GLU A 13 -2.32 -8.63 -10.58
N THR A 14 -1.07 -8.13 -10.59
CA THR A 14 -0.67 -7.04 -9.71
C THR A 14 -1.38 -5.73 -10.07
N ASP A 15 -1.47 -5.38 -11.36
CA ASP A 15 -2.23 -4.22 -11.83
C ASP A 15 -3.72 -4.33 -11.47
N HIS A 16 -4.30 -5.54 -11.61
CA HIS A 16 -5.67 -5.82 -11.19
C HIS A 16 -5.86 -5.58 -9.70
N MET A 17 -4.97 -6.13 -8.86
CA MET A 17 -5.03 -5.98 -7.42
C MET A 17 -4.82 -4.53 -6.95
N ILE A 18 -3.96 -3.76 -7.61
CA ILE A 18 -3.80 -2.32 -7.33
C ILE A 18 -5.12 -1.59 -7.60
N ARG A 19 -5.75 -1.82 -8.77
CA ARG A 19 -7.05 -1.20 -9.11
C ARG A 19 -8.15 -1.61 -8.11
N THR A 20 -8.23 -2.88 -7.77
CA THR A 20 -9.22 -3.40 -6.81
C THR A 20 -9.04 -2.75 -5.44
N ASN A 21 -7.80 -2.61 -4.95
CA ASN A 21 -7.53 -1.93 -3.68
C ASN A 21 -7.80 -0.43 -3.74
N MET A 22 -7.48 0.24 -4.86
CA MET A 22 -7.83 1.64 -5.06
C MET A 22 -9.34 1.86 -4.98
N GLN A 23 -10.15 0.98 -5.57
CA GLN A 23 -11.60 1.05 -5.51
C GLN A 23 -12.13 0.72 -4.11
N ALA A 24 -11.74 -0.43 -3.55
CA ALA A 24 -12.24 -0.92 -2.26
C ALA A 24 -11.94 0.04 -1.11
N PHE A 25 -10.75 0.64 -1.11
CA PHE A 25 -10.34 1.60 -0.09
C PHE A 25 -10.47 3.05 -0.52
N GLY A 26 -10.94 3.37 -1.73
CA GLY A 26 -11.00 4.74 -2.24
C GLY A 26 -9.66 5.47 -2.18
N LEU A 27 -8.59 4.79 -2.62
CA LEU A 27 -7.24 5.35 -2.71
C LEU A 27 -7.10 6.21 -3.96
N ARG A 28 -6.24 7.22 -3.86
CA ARG A 28 -5.85 8.07 -4.99
C ARG A 28 -4.32 8.09 -5.09
N ILE A 29 -3.82 8.38 -6.27
CA ILE A 29 -2.38 8.50 -6.51
C ILE A 29 -1.81 9.61 -5.62
N GLY A 30 -0.71 9.31 -4.92
CA GLY A 30 -0.02 10.26 -4.04
C GLY A 30 -0.80 10.65 -2.78
N VAL A 31 -1.90 9.98 -2.44
CA VAL A 31 -2.71 10.29 -1.25
C VAL A 31 -2.67 9.12 -0.27
N LEU A 32 -2.05 9.35 0.88
CA LEU A 32 -2.07 8.40 1.99
C LEU A 32 -3.47 8.33 2.61
N LYS A 33 -3.96 7.12 2.84
CA LYS A 33 -5.24 6.88 3.50
C LYS A 33 -5.07 5.93 4.67
N HIS A 34 -5.68 6.28 5.81
CA HIS A 34 -5.67 5.47 7.02
C HIS A 34 -6.97 4.69 7.19
N VAL A 35 -6.84 3.39 7.42
CA VAL A 35 -7.89 2.54 7.97
C VAL A 35 -7.80 2.65 9.49
N ARG A 36 -8.85 3.22 10.11
CA ARG A 36 -8.88 3.55 11.55
C ARG A 36 -9.46 2.47 12.44
N ALA A 37 -10.01 1.42 11.84
CA ALA A 37 -10.58 0.29 12.56
C ALA A 37 -9.85 -1.00 12.14
N PRO A 38 -9.74 -1.98 13.03
CA PRO A 38 -9.24 -3.31 12.67
C PRO A 38 -10.05 -3.92 11.52
N THR A 39 -9.39 -4.76 10.74
CA THR A 39 -10.07 -5.49 9.68
C THR A 39 -11.06 -6.51 10.25
N THR A 40 -12.20 -6.65 9.57
CA THR A 40 -13.25 -7.63 9.82
C THR A 40 -13.43 -8.51 8.57
N PRO A 41 -14.05 -9.69 8.66
CA PRO A 41 -14.30 -10.53 7.49
C PRO A 41 -15.08 -9.82 6.37
N GLN A 42 -15.81 -8.75 6.68
CA GLN A 42 -16.62 -7.98 5.73
C GLN A 42 -15.83 -6.88 4.99
N ASN A 43 -14.60 -6.55 5.41
CA ASN A 43 -13.79 -5.45 4.84
C ASN A 43 -12.39 -5.88 4.37
N GLN A 44 -12.26 -7.10 3.83
CA GLN A 44 -11.00 -7.73 3.40
C GLN A 44 -10.91 -7.94 1.89
N PRO A 45 -10.40 -6.96 1.11
CA PRO A 45 -10.09 -7.18 -0.31
C PRO A 45 -8.81 -8.00 -0.52
N VAL A 46 -7.96 -8.13 0.50
CA VAL A 46 -6.75 -8.97 0.50
C VAL A 46 -6.95 -10.14 1.44
N ILE A 47 -6.52 -11.33 1.01
CA ILE A 47 -6.69 -12.56 1.79
C ILE A 47 -5.91 -12.48 3.11
N ARG A 48 -6.57 -12.80 4.23
CA ARG A 48 -5.97 -12.86 5.58
C ARG A 48 -5.28 -11.56 6.03
N MET A 49 -5.99 -10.43 5.95
CA MET A 49 -5.51 -9.20 6.61
C MET A 49 -5.40 -9.38 8.13
N ASN A 50 -4.39 -8.75 8.71
CA ASN A 50 -4.04 -8.80 10.13
C ASN A 50 -5.03 -8.02 10.99
N GLN A 51 -5.47 -8.60 12.11
CA GLN A 51 -6.34 -7.91 13.08
C GLN A 51 -5.56 -7.15 14.16
N ASP A 52 -4.28 -7.47 14.30
CA ASP A 52 -3.32 -6.87 15.23
C ASP A 52 -2.68 -5.58 14.72
N THR A 53 -3.04 -5.14 13.51
CA THR A 53 -2.52 -3.90 12.91
C THR A 53 -3.60 -3.08 12.24
N LEU A 54 -3.52 -1.75 12.40
CA LEU A 54 -4.17 -0.80 11.52
C LEU A 54 -3.35 -0.61 10.25
N TYR A 55 -4.05 -0.34 9.15
CA TYR A 55 -3.44 -0.19 7.83
C TYR A 55 -3.49 1.27 7.38
N SER A 56 -2.41 1.74 6.78
CA SER A 56 -2.40 2.93 5.93
C SER A 56 -1.96 2.50 4.53
N ALA A 57 -2.51 3.11 3.48
CA ALA A 57 -2.16 2.74 2.11
C ALA A 57 -2.09 3.95 1.17
N ALA A 58 -1.23 3.86 0.17
CA ALA A 58 -1.17 4.80 -0.95
C ALA A 58 -0.75 4.06 -2.22
N VAL A 59 -1.18 4.59 -3.37
CA VAL A 59 -0.57 4.23 -4.66
C VAL A 59 0.32 5.37 -5.08
N LEU A 60 1.57 5.10 -5.41
CA LEU A 60 2.57 6.10 -5.76
C LEU A 60 2.81 6.11 -7.26
N ASP A 61 2.93 7.31 -7.83
CA ASP A 61 3.49 7.53 -9.16
C ASP A 61 4.93 8.02 -8.99
N LEU A 62 5.89 7.15 -9.27
CA LEU A 62 7.33 7.35 -9.10
C LEU A 62 7.99 7.98 -10.34
N SER A 63 7.20 8.55 -11.26
CA SER A 63 7.72 9.40 -12.35
C SER A 63 8.52 10.60 -11.82
N THR A 64 8.30 10.97 -10.55
CA THR A 64 9.25 11.75 -9.75
C THR A 64 9.45 11.06 -8.40
N PRO A 65 10.59 11.28 -7.71
CA PRO A 65 10.85 10.65 -6.42
C PRO A 65 9.77 10.95 -5.37
N VAL A 66 9.46 9.94 -4.55
CA VAL A 66 8.54 10.06 -3.41
C VAL A 66 9.32 9.81 -2.12
N LYS A 67 9.08 10.62 -1.11
CA LYS A 67 9.58 10.38 0.26
C LYS A 67 8.44 9.89 1.14
N VAL A 68 8.67 8.78 1.83
CA VAL A 68 7.77 8.25 2.86
C VAL A 68 8.49 8.34 4.21
N THR A 69 7.90 9.02 5.18
CA THR A 69 8.45 9.13 6.53
C THR A 69 7.67 8.25 7.48
N LEU A 70 8.37 7.32 8.12
CA LEU A 70 7.86 6.56 9.26
C LEU A 70 8.27 7.28 10.56
N PRO A 71 7.32 7.63 11.43
CA PRO A 71 7.62 8.34 12.68
C PRO A 71 8.27 7.43 13.71
N GLU A 72 8.91 8.05 14.70
CA GLU A 72 9.21 7.40 15.97
C GLU A 72 7.88 7.05 16.68
N ALA A 73 7.59 5.76 16.84
CA ALA A 73 6.32 5.28 17.36
C ALA A 73 6.40 4.76 18.81
N GLY A 74 7.39 5.23 19.60
CA GLY A 74 7.50 4.86 21.02
C GLY A 74 7.71 3.36 21.28
N GLY A 75 8.34 2.64 20.34
CA GLY A 75 8.51 1.19 20.39
C GLY A 75 7.34 0.38 19.82
N ARG A 76 6.23 1.03 19.41
CA ARG A 76 5.14 0.40 18.67
C ARG A 76 5.64 -0.10 17.32
N TYR A 77 5.28 -1.33 16.96
CA TYR A 77 5.62 -1.88 15.65
C TYR A 77 4.95 -1.08 14.53
N MET A 78 5.77 -0.61 13.59
CA MET A 78 5.30 0.00 12.35
C MET A 78 6.19 -0.46 11.19
N SER A 79 5.58 -0.84 10.07
CA SER A 79 6.31 -1.29 8.88
C SER A 79 5.69 -0.78 7.59
N MET A 80 6.51 -0.22 6.70
CA MET A 80 6.18 0.07 5.31
C MET A 80 6.51 -1.13 4.43
N HIS A 81 5.52 -1.64 3.72
CA HIS A 81 5.65 -2.68 2.69
C HIS A 81 5.38 -2.04 1.33
N VAL A 82 6.35 -2.15 0.42
CA VAL A 82 6.27 -1.61 -0.93
C VAL A 82 6.18 -2.78 -1.91
N VAL A 83 5.20 -2.75 -2.81
CA VAL A 83 5.03 -3.73 -3.89
C VAL A 83 4.97 -2.99 -5.23
N ASN A 84 5.85 -3.35 -6.15
CA ASN A 84 5.89 -2.77 -7.50
C ASN A 84 4.94 -3.53 -8.45
N GLN A 85 4.74 -3.04 -9.67
CA GLN A 85 3.80 -3.67 -10.62
C GLN A 85 4.27 -5.05 -11.15
N ASP A 86 5.55 -5.38 -11.00
CA ASP A 86 6.12 -6.69 -11.36
C ASP A 86 6.19 -7.64 -10.15
N HIS A 87 5.49 -7.30 -9.06
CA HIS A 87 5.38 -8.08 -7.82
C HIS A 87 6.69 -8.26 -7.04
N PHE A 88 7.69 -7.43 -7.30
CA PHE A 88 8.83 -7.30 -6.40
C PHE A 88 8.45 -6.46 -5.18
N MET A 89 8.97 -6.86 -4.02
CA MET A 89 8.61 -6.25 -2.75
C MET A 89 9.80 -6.11 -1.81
N PHE A 90 9.74 -5.08 -0.97
CA PHE A 90 10.64 -4.89 0.17
C PHE A 90 9.89 -4.26 1.34
N VAL A 91 10.50 -4.32 2.53
CA VAL A 91 9.90 -3.85 3.78
C VAL A 91 10.91 -3.01 4.55
N GLU A 92 10.43 -1.90 5.10
CA GLU A 92 11.13 -1.04 6.04
C GLU A 92 10.34 -0.98 7.33
N ALA A 93 11.02 -1.14 8.47
CA ALA A 93 10.37 -1.23 9.79
C ALA A 93 11.07 -0.41 10.87
N GLN A 94 11.93 0.54 10.46
CA GLN A 94 12.56 1.49 11.37
C GLN A 94 12.00 2.89 11.11
N PRO A 95 11.96 3.75 12.13
CA PRO A 95 11.70 5.18 11.94
C PRO A 95 12.71 5.78 10.96
N GLY A 96 12.24 6.66 10.08
CA GLY A 96 13.10 7.29 9.07
C GLY A 96 12.34 7.77 7.85
N THR A 97 13.04 8.55 7.03
CA THR A 97 12.54 9.00 5.72
C THR A 97 13.18 8.17 4.62
N TYR A 98 12.34 7.49 3.86
CA TYR A 98 12.72 6.60 2.77
C TYR A 98 12.40 7.26 1.43
N GLU A 99 13.42 7.41 0.59
CA GLU A 99 13.23 7.91 -0.78
C GLU A 99 12.99 6.73 -1.73
N LEU A 100 11.85 6.78 -2.42
CA LEU A 100 11.40 5.81 -3.41
C LEU A 100 11.51 6.43 -4.79
N THR A 101 12.18 5.73 -5.70
CA THR A 101 12.36 6.13 -7.10
C THR A 101 11.93 5.01 -8.03
N GLU A 102 11.57 5.32 -9.26
CA GLU A 102 11.26 4.30 -10.27
C GLU A 102 12.44 3.31 -10.46
N GLU A 103 13.68 3.78 -10.39
CA GLU A 103 14.88 2.93 -10.49
C GLU A 103 15.02 1.97 -9.30
N SER A 104 14.85 2.46 -8.06
CA SER A 104 15.00 1.62 -6.86
C SER A 104 13.83 0.65 -6.66
N VAL A 105 12.62 1.05 -7.03
CA VAL A 105 11.42 0.24 -6.89
C VAL A 105 11.19 -0.67 -8.09
N GLY A 106 11.66 -0.29 -9.28
CA GLY A 106 11.64 -1.09 -10.51
C GLY A 106 10.48 -0.82 -11.46
N THR A 107 9.44 -0.09 -11.04
CA THR A 107 8.32 0.32 -11.91
C THR A 107 7.84 1.71 -11.53
N ARG A 108 7.25 2.45 -12.49
CA ARG A 108 6.65 3.76 -12.24
C ARG A 108 5.62 3.74 -11.12
N PHE A 109 4.70 2.77 -11.09
CA PHE A 109 3.71 2.70 -10.01
C PHE A 109 4.11 1.72 -8.92
N ALA A 110 3.80 2.05 -7.67
CA ALA A 110 4.00 1.18 -6.53
C ALA A 110 2.82 1.27 -5.56
N TYR A 111 2.45 0.13 -4.96
CA TYR A 111 1.50 0.07 -3.87
C TYR A 111 2.25 0.06 -2.55
N VAL A 112 1.97 1.04 -1.69
CA VAL A 112 2.58 1.14 -0.36
C VAL A 112 1.51 0.84 0.68
N THR A 113 1.83 -0.11 1.56
CA THR A 113 1.03 -0.44 2.74
C THR A 113 1.85 -0.23 3.99
N ILE A 114 1.33 0.51 4.95
CA ILE A 114 1.97 0.69 6.25
C ILE A 114 1.09 0.02 7.30
N ARG A 115 1.68 -0.91 8.06
CA ARG A 115 1.03 -1.58 9.19
C ARG A 115 1.46 -0.90 10.47
N THR A 116 0.51 -0.56 11.33
CA THR A 116 0.74 0.01 12.67
C THR A 116 0.12 -0.93 13.69
N PHE A 117 0.91 -1.47 14.61
CA PHE A 117 0.39 -2.36 15.64
C PHE A 117 -0.64 -1.67 16.55
N VAL A 118 -1.67 -2.41 16.94
CA VAL A 118 -2.69 -1.96 17.88
C VAL A 118 -3.14 -3.12 18.78
N ASP A 119 -3.23 -2.89 20.09
CA ASP A 119 -4.01 -3.73 20.99
C ASP A 119 -5.47 -3.27 20.97
N VAL A 120 -6.30 -4.02 20.27
CA VAL A 120 -7.73 -3.70 20.08
C VAL A 120 -8.57 -3.81 21.36
N ASN A 121 -8.01 -4.37 22.44
CA ASN A 121 -8.68 -4.48 23.73
C ASN A 121 -8.40 -3.28 24.64
N ASP A 122 -7.47 -2.41 24.25
CA ASP A 122 -7.11 -1.19 24.97
C ASP A 122 -7.53 0.06 24.16
N PRO A 123 -8.58 0.80 24.60
CA PRO A 123 -9.03 1.98 23.88
C PRO A 123 -8.01 3.13 23.88
N ASP A 124 -7.11 3.18 24.86
CA ASP A 124 -6.05 4.20 24.90
C ASP A 124 -4.97 3.87 23.85
N ASP A 125 -4.66 2.58 23.67
CA ASP A 125 -3.73 2.10 22.64
C ASP A 125 -4.24 2.40 21.21
N LEU A 126 -5.55 2.32 20.98
CA LEU A 126 -6.15 2.69 19.70
C LEU A 126 -5.90 4.16 19.36
N ALA A 127 -6.02 5.06 20.33
CA ALA A 127 -5.75 6.49 20.13
C ALA A 127 -4.26 6.74 19.82
N GLU A 128 -3.36 6.03 20.50
CA GLU A 128 -1.92 6.08 20.20
C GLU A 128 -1.59 5.55 18.80
N ALA A 129 -2.22 4.45 18.38
CA ALA A 129 -2.05 3.91 17.04
C ALA A 129 -2.54 4.89 15.97
N HIS A 130 -3.64 5.62 16.21
CA HIS A 130 -4.10 6.69 15.32
C HIS A 130 -3.11 7.85 15.25
N ALA A 131 -2.57 8.29 16.39
CA ALA A 131 -1.55 9.32 16.42
C ALA A 131 -0.28 8.91 15.65
N ALA A 132 0.12 7.64 15.76
CA ALA A 132 1.23 7.10 14.99
C ALA A 132 0.93 7.07 13.48
N GLN A 133 -0.31 6.71 13.08
CA GLN A 133 -0.74 6.81 11.68
C GLN A 133 -0.71 8.27 11.17
N ASP A 134 -1.16 9.22 11.98
CA ASP A 134 -1.25 10.65 11.62
C ASP A 134 0.12 11.30 11.40
N ALA A 135 1.15 10.76 12.04
CA ALA A 135 2.52 11.23 11.92
C ALA A 135 3.27 10.62 10.71
N ILE A 136 2.64 9.76 9.91
CA ILE A 136 3.21 9.28 8.65
C ILE A 136 3.12 10.39 7.61
N GLU A 137 4.26 10.71 6.98
CA GLU A 137 4.31 11.72 5.92
C GLU A 137 4.58 11.10 4.55
N LEU A 138 3.97 11.71 3.53
CA LEU A 138 4.19 11.40 2.13
C LEU A 138 4.48 12.72 1.40
N ALA A 139 5.58 12.79 0.67
CA ALA A 139 5.98 13.99 -0.07
C ALA A 139 6.56 13.68 -1.45
N GLY A 140 6.30 14.54 -2.43
CA GLY A 140 6.73 14.36 -3.82
C GLY A 140 5.81 13.44 -4.62
N GLY A 141 6.34 12.84 -5.69
CA GLY A 141 5.58 11.97 -6.60
C GLY A 141 4.84 12.69 -7.72
N GLY A 142 4.51 11.92 -8.75
CA GLY A 142 3.62 12.35 -9.82
C GLY A 142 2.15 12.39 -9.38
N GLU A 143 1.36 13.17 -10.09
CA GLU A 143 -0.09 13.32 -9.88
C GLU A 143 -0.92 12.65 -11.01
N GLY A 144 -0.26 11.87 -11.88
CA GLY A 144 -0.89 11.21 -13.01
C GLY A 144 -1.88 10.11 -12.57
N PRO A 145 -2.84 9.73 -13.44
CA PRO A 145 -3.70 8.59 -13.17
C PRO A 145 -2.88 7.29 -13.09
N PHE A 146 -3.41 6.27 -12.41
CA PHE A 146 -2.83 4.93 -12.47
C PHE A 146 -2.91 4.39 -13.90
N GLU A 147 -1.77 4.14 -14.53
CA GLU A 147 -1.66 3.61 -15.89
C GLU A 147 -1.18 2.16 -15.87
N ALA A 148 -1.99 1.30 -16.46
CA ALA A 148 -1.73 -0.11 -16.69
C ALA A 148 -2.54 -0.55 -17.90
N PRO A 149 -2.15 -1.62 -18.61
CA PRO A 149 -2.98 -2.15 -19.68
C PRO A 149 -4.40 -2.46 -19.21
N ASP A 150 -5.34 -2.34 -20.14
CA ASP A 150 -6.71 -2.81 -19.95
C ASP A 150 -6.70 -4.33 -20.06
N TRP A 151 -6.40 -5.04 -18.98
CA TRP A 151 -6.24 -6.50 -18.96
C TRP A 151 -7.56 -7.24 -19.13
N ASN A 152 -7.53 -8.38 -19.83
CA ASN A 152 -8.64 -9.32 -19.85
C ASN A 152 -8.72 -10.09 -18.52
N THR A 153 -9.46 -9.55 -17.55
CA THR A 153 -9.53 -10.12 -16.19
C THR A 153 -10.19 -11.50 -16.13
N ASP A 154 -10.97 -11.88 -17.14
CA ASP A 154 -11.52 -13.24 -17.25
C ASP A 154 -10.39 -14.29 -17.41
N ASN A 155 -9.20 -13.87 -17.83
CA ASN A 155 -8.01 -14.72 -17.93
C ASN A 155 -7.18 -14.78 -16.63
N LEU A 156 -7.56 -14.04 -15.58
CA LEU A 156 -6.90 -14.09 -14.26
C LEU A 156 -7.46 -15.21 -13.37
N ALA A 157 -8.72 -15.57 -13.59
CA ALA A 157 -9.36 -16.69 -12.91
C ALA A 157 -8.78 -18.02 -13.42
N VAL A 158 -8.38 -18.88 -12.49
CA VAL A 158 -8.00 -20.28 -12.76
C VAL A 158 -9.23 -21.18 -12.61
#